data_AF-A0A7C7H099-F1
#
_entry.id   AF-A0A7C7H099-F1
#
_cell.length_a   1.000
_cell.length_b   1.000
_cell.length_c   1.000
_cell.angle_alpha   90.00
_cell.angle_beta   90.00
_cell.angle_gamma   90.00
#
_symmetry.space_group_name_H-M   'P 1'
#
loop_
_entity.id
_entity.type
_entity.pdbx_description
1 polymer ?
#
loop_
_entity_poly.entity_id
_entity_poly.type
_entity_poly.pdbx_seq_one_letter_code
_entity_poly.pdbx_strand_id
1 'polypeptide(L)'
;MSIAPSFESAGSVTKGVVSGQDRLPKTSRWFQERLPLTLATDGSNMGPMVTKVKKIGIAGCGTIGRRVASELDAGSIPGATLVALNSRNIQRAKEFASTLSNPVPVLTLHEMAQAVDLVVEAAPGAAMNDIATATLSAGKDLMALSGGALLERDDLFDMAERNGAKVYVPSGAIAGLDGVASACAGEIDSITMITRKPPGGLKGAPGVEGMDLDAVTEPTVVYEGPVQEACRLFPANVNVSAALSMAGIGPNKTAILIYADPTVTRNTHEIQVEGEFGKLTIKIENVPSPENPRTGKLSALSALATLRRITSHIQIGT
;
A
#
# COMPACT_ATOMS: atom_id res chain seq x y z
N MET A 1 57.34 -17.69 -7.49
CA MET A 1 57.20 -16.88 -8.72
C MET A 1 55.98 -17.39 -9.44
N SER A 2 54.89 -16.62 -9.39
CA SER A 2 53.60 -16.95 -10.00
C SER A 2 53.55 -16.38 -11.41
N ILE A 3 53.21 -17.22 -12.37
CA ILE A 3 53.03 -16.85 -13.79
C ILE A 3 51.60 -16.33 -13.95
N ALA A 4 51.47 -15.10 -14.45
CA ALA A 4 50.22 -14.51 -14.87
C ALA A 4 49.71 -15.11 -16.19
N PRO A 5 48.42 -14.94 -16.52
CA PRO A 5 48.06 -14.65 -17.89
C PRO A 5 47.34 -13.31 -18.03
N SER A 6 47.93 -12.52 -18.93
CA SER A 6 47.37 -11.53 -19.86
C SER A 6 45.85 -11.35 -19.91
N PHE A 7 45.43 -10.11 -19.64
CA PHE A 7 44.22 -9.51 -20.20
C PHE A 7 44.51 -9.06 -21.64
N GLU A 8 43.78 -9.61 -22.60
CA GLU A 8 43.56 -8.98 -23.90
C GLU A 8 42.06 -8.85 -24.19
N SER A 9 41.78 -7.85 -25.00
CA SER A 9 40.58 -7.03 -25.01
C SER A 9 39.42 -7.59 -25.84
N ALA A 10 38.19 -7.24 -25.43
CA ALA A 10 37.05 -7.21 -26.33
C ALA A 10 36.13 -6.02 -26.00
N GLY A 11 36.14 -5.04 -26.91
CA GLY A 11 34.93 -4.42 -27.44
C GLY A 11 34.02 -3.65 -26.48
N SER A 12 34.19 -2.32 -26.50
CA SER A 12 33.13 -1.31 -26.49
C SER A 12 31.69 -1.85 -26.49
N VAL A 13 30.98 -1.67 -25.37
CA VAL A 13 29.51 -1.66 -25.34
C VAL A 13 29.06 -0.27 -24.94
N THR A 14 28.46 0.42 -25.90
CA THR A 14 27.76 1.69 -25.78
C THR A 14 26.67 1.60 -24.69
N LYS A 15 26.65 2.59 -23.79
CA LYS A 15 25.55 2.79 -22.83
C LYS A 15 24.26 3.09 -23.61
N GLY A 16 23.41 2.08 -23.77
CA GLY A 16 22.02 2.25 -24.18
C GLY A 16 21.12 2.32 -22.94
N VAL A 17 20.43 3.45 -22.77
CA VAL A 17 19.27 3.54 -21.87
C VAL A 17 18.15 2.71 -22.49
N VAL A 18 17.70 1.67 -21.78
CA VAL A 18 16.55 0.86 -22.20
C VAL A 18 15.36 1.26 -21.34
N SER A 19 14.31 1.80 -21.97
CA SER A 19 13.02 2.03 -21.35
C SER A 19 12.37 0.70 -20.98
N GLY A 20 11.78 0.62 -19.79
CA GLY A 20 11.30 -0.61 -19.14
C GLY A 20 10.04 -1.25 -19.74
N GLN A 21 9.83 -1.19 -21.06
CA GLN A 21 8.67 -1.79 -21.72
C GLN A 21 8.97 -3.02 -22.59
N ASP A 22 10.24 -3.37 -22.88
CA ASP A 22 10.55 -4.40 -23.90
C ASP A 22 11.38 -5.60 -23.40
N ARG A 23 11.17 -6.09 -22.17
CA ARG A 23 11.73 -7.38 -21.73
C ARG A 23 10.79 -8.21 -20.86
N LEU A 24 9.62 -8.53 -21.41
CA LEU A 24 8.72 -9.51 -20.82
C LEU A 24 8.33 -10.53 -21.90
N PRO A 25 8.43 -11.85 -21.64
CA PRO A 25 8.01 -12.88 -22.60
C PRO A 25 6.56 -12.67 -23.05
N LYS A 26 6.18 -13.18 -24.24
CA LYS A 26 4.85 -12.99 -24.84
C LYS A 26 3.68 -13.34 -23.91
N THR A 27 3.89 -14.20 -22.92
CA THR A 27 2.92 -14.57 -21.86
C THR A 27 2.65 -13.44 -20.85
N SER A 28 3.61 -12.58 -20.58
CA SER A 28 3.45 -11.41 -19.69
C SER A 28 2.80 -10.20 -20.37
N ARG A 29 2.99 -10.02 -21.69
CA ARG A 29 2.18 -9.07 -22.48
C ARG A 29 0.71 -9.50 -22.55
N TRP A 30 0.45 -10.81 -22.57
CA TRP A 30 -0.92 -11.36 -22.52
C TRP A 30 -1.69 -10.93 -21.26
N PHE A 31 -1.05 -10.91 -20.08
CA PHE A 31 -1.64 -10.41 -18.83
C PHE A 31 -1.87 -8.88 -18.79
N GLN A 32 -1.14 -8.11 -19.61
CA GLN A 32 -1.17 -6.65 -19.58
C GLN A 32 -2.06 -6.03 -20.68
N GLU A 33 -2.17 -6.65 -21.85
CA GLU A 33 -2.73 -6.02 -23.06
C GLU A 33 -4.06 -6.61 -23.55
N ARG A 34 -4.56 -7.74 -22.99
CA ARG A 34 -5.83 -8.34 -23.41
C ARG A 34 -6.71 -8.79 -22.23
N LEU A 35 -7.33 -7.83 -21.54
CA LEU A 35 -8.75 -7.99 -21.22
C LEU A 35 -9.53 -7.46 -22.43
N PRO A 36 -10.42 -8.26 -23.05
CA PRO A 36 -10.95 -7.93 -24.37
C PRO A 36 -11.81 -6.65 -24.34
N LEU A 37 -11.35 -5.63 -25.05
CA LEU A 37 -12.22 -4.72 -25.78
C LEU A 37 -12.78 -5.50 -26.98
N THR A 38 -14.11 -5.52 -27.10
CA THR A 38 -14.95 -6.15 -28.13
C THR A 38 -15.04 -7.67 -28.17
N LEU A 39 -16.24 -8.15 -27.84
CA LEU A 39 -16.77 -9.49 -28.11
C LEU A 39 -16.81 -9.71 -29.63
N ALA A 40 -16.11 -10.74 -30.12
CA ALA A 40 -16.52 -11.40 -31.35
C ALA A 40 -17.68 -12.32 -30.98
N THR A 41 -18.86 -12.07 -31.55
CA THR A 41 -20.03 -12.95 -31.39
C THR A 41 -19.80 -14.21 -32.21
N ASP A 42 -19.41 -15.31 -31.56
CA ASP A 42 -19.80 -16.63 -32.05
C ASP A 42 -21.22 -16.94 -31.55
N GLY A 43 -22.03 -17.50 -32.44
CA GLY A 43 -23.46 -17.69 -32.26
C GLY A 43 -23.79 -18.88 -31.36
N SER A 44 -23.32 -18.88 -30.12
CA SER A 44 -23.79 -19.81 -29.10
C SER A 44 -24.20 -19.05 -27.84
N ASN A 45 -25.35 -19.46 -27.33
CA ASN A 45 -26.17 -18.77 -26.34
C ASN A 45 -25.46 -18.65 -24.98
N MET A 46 -24.60 -17.65 -24.82
CA MET A 46 -24.05 -17.20 -23.54
C MET A 46 -24.57 -15.78 -23.31
N GLY A 47 -25.59 -15.65 -22.44
CA GLY A 47 -26.04 -14.33 -21.99
C GLY A 47 -24.86 -13.52 -21.45
N PRO A 48 -24.90 -12.18 -21.53
CA PRO A 48 -23.78 -11.35 -21.11
C PRO A 48 -23.44 -11.68 -19.66
N MET A 49 -22.24 -12.21 -19.41
CA MET A 49 -21.66 -12.25 -18.07
C MET A 49 -21.37 -10.81 -17.68
N VAL A 50 -22.38 -10.12 -17.15
CA VAL A 50 -22.23 -8.81 -16.55
C VAL A 50 -21.48 -9.02 -15.24
N THR A 51 -20.16 -8.90 -15.29
CA THR A 51 -19.35 -8.79 -14.08
C THR A 51 -19.83 -7.54 -13.34
N LYS A 52 -20.34 -7.72 -12.12
CA LYS A 52 -20.86 -6.62 -11.31
C LYS A 52 -19.74 -5.60 -11.08
N VAL A 53 -19.84 -4.43 -11.71
CA VAL A 53 -18.87 -3.33 -11.54
C VAL A 53 -18.91 -2.87 -10.09
N LYS A 54 -17.75 -2.87 -9.43
CA LYS A 54 -17.58 -2.42 -8.04
C LYS A 54 -17.57 -0.89 -8.00
N LYS A 55 -18.50 -0.29 -7.25
CA LYS A 55 -18.56 1.16 -7.02
C LYS A 55 -17.56 1.56 -5.92
N ILE A 56 -16.68 2.49 -6.22
CA ILE A 56 -15.60 2.92 -5.33
C ILE A 56 -15.83 4.34 -4.84
N GLY A 57 -15.77 4.55 -3.53
CA GLY A 57 -15.65 5.86 -2.90
C GLY A 57 -14.22 6.08 -2.39
N ILE A 58 -13.72 7.31 -2.40
CA ILE A 58 -12.40 7.63 -1.84
C ILE A 58 -12.55 8.66 -0.72
N ALA A 59 -12.24 8.25 0.50
CA ALA A 59 -12.20 9.12 1.68
C ALA A 59 -10.78 9.64 1.88
N GLY A 60 -10.55 10.89 1.48
CA GLY A 60 -9.25 11.56 1.49
C GLY A 60 -8.77 11.94 0.09
N CYS A 61 -8.73 13.25 -0.19
CA CYS A 61 -8.33 13.79 -1.50
C CYS A 61 -6.86 14.31 -1.50
N GLY A 62 -5.97 13.58 -0.84
CA GLY A 62 -4.51 13.85 -0.80
C GLY A 62 -3.75 13.19 -1.97
N THR A 63 -2.42 13.07 -1.85
CA THR A 63 -1.55 12.49 -2.90
C THR A 63 -2.00 11.10 -3.34
N ILE A 64 -2.25 10.17 -2.40
CA ILE A 64 -2.67 8.80 -2.74
C ILE A 64 -4.09 8.81 -3.30
N GLY A 65 -5.05 9.44 -2.61
CA GLY A 65 -6.44 9.45 -3.03
C GLY A 65 -6.66 10.07 -4.42
N ARG A 66 -5.96 11.17 -4.74
CA ARG A 66 -5.99 11.76 -6.09
C ARG A 66 -5.43 10.81 -7.14
N ARG A 67 -4.31 10.13 -6.84
CA ARG A 67 -3.75 9.15 -7.78
C ARG A 67 -4.71 8.00 -8.03
N VAL A 68 -5.32 7.44 -6.98
CA VAL A 68 -6.31 6.35 -7.12
C VAL A 68 -7.54 6.82 -7.90
N ALA A 69 -8.04 8.03 -7.61
CA ALA A 69 -9.17 8.62 -8.33
C ALA A 69 -8.89 8.78 -9.83
N SER A 70 -7.72 9.33 -10.19
CA SER A 70 -7.34 9.53 -11.59
C SER A 70 -7.19 8.21 -12.35
N GLU A 71 -6.69 7.15 -11.73
CA GLU A 71 -6.54 5.84 -12.37
C GLU A 71 -7.90 5.12 -12.55
N LEU A 72 -8.82 5.30 -11.60
CA LEU A 72 -10.21 4.84 -11.74
C LEU A 72 -10.95 5.61 -12.85
N ASP A 73 -10.81 6.94 -12.90
CA ASP A 73 -11.40 7.78 -13.94
C ASP A 73 -10.87 7.43 -15.34
N ALA A 74 -9.57 7.13 -15.43
CA ALA A 74 -8.94 6.67 -16.67
C ALA A 74 -9.32 5.22 -17.05
N GLY A 75 -10.12 4.51 -16.26
CA GLY A 75 -10.53 3.14 -16.53
C GLY A 75 -9.41 2.10 -16.38
N SER A 76 -8.34 2.42 -15.66
CA SER A 76 -7.15 1.55 -15.52
C SER A 76 -7.35 0.36 -14.57
N ILE A 77 -8.54 0.23 -13.99
CA ILE A 77 -8.95 -0.88 -13.12
C ILE A 77 -10.26 -1.47 -13.68
N PRO A 78 -10.18 -2.53 -14.49
CA PRO A 78 -11.37 -3.19 -15.03
C PRO A 78 -12.30 -3.66 -13.91
N GLY A 79 -13.61 -3.48 -14.09
CA GLY A 79 -14.62 -3.89 -13.12
C GLY A 79 -14.74 -2.98 -11.88
N ALA A 80 -14.07 -1.83 -11.85
CA ALA A 80 -14.24 -0.81 -10.81
C ALA A 80 -14.61 0.54 -11.44
N THR A 81 -15.37 1.36 -10.71
CA THR A 81 -15.68 2.74 -11.12
C THR A 81 -15.67 3.68 -9.91
N LEU A 82 -15.15 4.90 -10.10
CA LEU A 82 -15.20 5.95 -9.09
C LEU A 82 -16.61 6.55 -9.04
N VAL A 83 -17.19 6.64 -7.84
CA VAL A 83 -18.55 7.16 -7.64
C VAL A 83 -18.60 8.40 -6.78
N ALA A 84 -17.68 8.54 -5.82
CA ALA A 84 -17.67 9.67 -4.90
C ALA A 84 -16.29 9.95 -4.32
N LEU A 85 -16.07 11.22 -3.97
CA LEU A 85 -14.94 11.66 -3.15
C LEU A 85 -15.45 12.18 -1.80
N ASN A 86 -14.60 12.10 -0.78
CA ASN A 86 -14.79 12.75 0.51
C ASN A 86 -13.47 13.39 0.94
N SER A 87 -13.55 14.56 1.58
CA SER A 87 -12.39 15.29 2.07
C SER A 87 -12.82 16.31 3.11
N ARG A 88 -11.99 16.52 4.14
CA ARG A 88 -12.16 17.65 5.08
C ARG A 88 -12.14 19.00 4.36
N ASN A 89 -11.31 19.15 3.34
CA ASN A 89 -11.32 20.32 2.47
C ASN A 89 -12.19 20.04 1.24
N ILE A 90 -13.47 20.37 1.37
CA ILE A 90 -14.51 20.13 0.34
C ILE A 90 -14.17 20.91 -0.94
N GLN A 91 -13.75 22.16 -0.82
CA GLN A 91 -13.46 23.02 -1.97
C GLN A 91 -12.34 22.44 -2.85
N ARG A 92 -11.21 22.06 -2.24
CA ARG A 92 -10.09 21.41 -2.96
C ARG A 92 -10.46 20.06 -3.57
N ALA A 93 -11.40 19.33 -2.96
CA ALA A 93 -11.89 18.07 -3.50
C ALA A 93 -12.81 18.31 -4.70
N LYS A 94 -13.68 19.32 -4.66
CA LYS A 94 -14.52 19.73 -5.80
C LYS A 94 -13.68 20.22 -6.98
N GLU A 95 -12.67 21.04 -6.71
CA GLU A 95 -11.70 21.49 -7.72
C GLU A 95 -11.03 20.30 -8.39
N PHE A 96 -10.51 19.34 -7.61
CA PHE A 96 -9.92 18.13 -8.17
C PHE A 96 -10.94 17.28 -8.95
N ALA A 97 -12.14 17.07 -8.42
CA ALA A 97 -13.19 16.31 -9.11
C ALA A 97 -13.51 16.90 -10.48
N SER A 98 -13.49 18.24 -10.62
CA SER A 98 -13.72 18.93 -11.89
C SER A 98 -12.61 18.72 -12.94
N THR A 99 -11.44 18.24 -12.52
CA THR A 99 -10.33 17.90 -13.44
C THR A 99 -10.40 16.47 -13.98
N LEU A 100 -11.30 15.64 -13.44
CA LEU A 100 -11.52 14.27 -13.93
C LEU A 100 -12.33 14.30 -15.22
N SER A 101 -12.12 13.30 -16.07
CA SER A 101 -12.87 13.11 -17.31
C SER A 101 -14.35 12.85 -17.03
N ASN A 102 -14.63 12.13 -15.93
CA ASN A 102 -15.96 11.86 -15.40
C ASN A 102 -16.05 12.42 -13.96
N PRO A 103 -16.45 13.70 -13.80
CA PRO A 103 -16.55 14.31 -12.49
C PRO A 103 -17.52 13.57 -11.58
N VAL A 104 -17.12 13.37 -10.32
CA VAL A 104 -17.92 12.71 -9.28
C VAL A 104 -18.27 13.67 -8.15
N PRO A 105 -19.40 13.46 -7.44
CA PRO A 105 -19.77 14.30 -6.31
C PRO A 105 -18.78 14.17 -5.15
N VAL A 106 -18.65 15.26 -4.38
CA VAL A 106 -18.00 15.24 -3.07
C VAL A 106 -19.10 15.07 -2.02
N LEU A 107 -19.13 13.91 -1.36
CA LEU A 107 -20.17 13.51 -0.41
C LEU A 107 -19.65 13.51 1.02
N THR A 108 -20.56 13.54 1.99
CA THR A 108 -20.25 13.18 3.38
C THR A 108 -19.90 11.69 3.49
N LEU A 109 -19.30 11.26 4.60
CA LEU A 109 -18.95 9.85 4.81
C LEU A 109 -20.18 8.93 4.79
N HIS A 110 -21.28 9.37 5.40
CA HIS A 110 -22.52 8.60 5.44
C HIS A 110 -23.15 8.47 4.04
N GLU A 111 -23.29 9.58 3.31
CA GLU A 111 -23.80 9.56 1.93
C GLU A 111 -22.92 8.71 1.00
N MET A 112 -21.59 8.81 1.15
CA MET A 112 -20.65 7.98 0.40
C MET A 112 -20.87 6.49 0.68
N ALA A 113 -20.97 6.09 1.94
CA ALA A 113 -21.17 4.69 2.32
C ALA A 113 -22.47 4.11 1.73
N GLN A 114 -23.51 4.91 1.54
CA GLN A 114 -24.74 4.45 0.87
C GLN A 114 -24.61 4.34 -0.66
N ALA A 115 -23.70 5.09 -1.27
CA ALA A 115 -23.55 5.17 -2.73
C ALA A 115 -22.59 4.13 -3.32
N VAL A 116 -21.75 3.49 -2.51
CA VAL A 116 -20.61 2.67 -2.98
C VAL A 116 -20.62 1.23 -2.45
N ASP A 117 -19.78 0.38 -3.04
CA ASP A 117 -19.56 -1.00 -2.58
C ASP A 117 -18.25 -1.15 -1.77
N LEU A 118 -17.30 -0.22 -1.96
CA LEU A 118 -16.01 -0.18 -1.27
C LEU A 118 -15.57 1.27 -1.08
N VAL A 119 -15.14 1.62 0.14
CA VAL A 119 -14.47 2.90 0.43
C VAL A 119 -12.97 2.68 0.54
N VAL A 120 -12.19 3.44 -0.22
CA VAL A 120 -10.73 3.55 -0.08
C VAL A 120 -10.41 4.69 0.86
N GLU A 121 -9.89 4.37 2.03
CA GLU A 121 -9.36 5.33 3.00
C GLU A 121 -7.96 5.76 2.55
N ALA A 122 -7.82 7.05 2.24
CA ALA A 122 -6.58 7.72 1.85
C ALA A 122 -6.44 9.06 2.60
N ALA A 123 -6.74 9.04 3.90
CA ALA A 123 -6.78 10.17 4.81
C ALA A 123 -5.73 10.01 5.93
N PRO A 124 -5.52 11.01 6.79
CA PRO A 124 -4.71 10.83 8.00
C PRO A 124 -5.38 9.81 8.94
N GLY A 125 -4.57 9.03 9.68
CA GLY A 125 -5.08 7.99 10.59
C GLY A 125 -6.12 8.47 11.62
N ALA A 126 -6.08 9.74 12.04
CA ALA A 126 -7.09 10.33 12.92
C ALA A 126 -8.52 10.32 12.33
N ALA A 127 -8.67 10.22 11.01
CA ALA A 127 -9.98 10.11 10.35
C ALA A 127 -10.46 8.65 10.21
N MET A 128 -9.61 7.65 10.53
CA MET A 128 -9.91 6.23 10.31
C MET A 128 -11.18 5.80 11.04
N ASN A 129 -11.36 6.20 12.31
CA ASN A 129 -12.52 5.82 13.09
C ASN A 129 -13.84 6.19 12.39
N ASP A 130 -13.96 7.45 11.97
CA ASP A 130 -15.19 7.97 11.39
C ASP A 130 -15.46 7.34 10.02
N ILE A 131 -14.40 7.17 9.21
CA ILE A 131 -14.48 6.52 7.90
C ILE A 131 -14.89 5.05 8.05
N ALA A 132 -14.20 4.30 8.90
CA ALA A 132 -14.46 2.89 9.11
C ALA A 132 -15.85 2.66 9.71
N THR A 133 -16.25 3.44 10.73
CA THR A 133 -17.57 3.32 11.35
C THR A 133 -18.68 3.59 10.32
N ALA A 134 -18.59 4.67 9.53
CA ALA A 134 -19.59 4.97 8.51
C ALA A 134 -19.67 3.90 7.41
N THR A 135 -18.52 3.33 7.03
CA THR A 135 -18.41 2.35 5.95
C THR A 135 -18.91 0.96 6.39
N LEU A 136 -18.37 0.46 7.51
CA LEU A 136 -18.62 -0.90 7.98
C LEU A 136 -20.01 -1.05 8.59
N SER A 137 -20.56 -0.01 9.23
CA SER A 137 -21.96 -0.01 9.70
C SER A 137 -22.98 -0.09 8.56
N ALA A 138 -22.61 0.37 7.36
CA ALA A 138 -23.43 0.26 6.15
C ALA A 138 -23.21 -1.07 5.39
N GLY A 139 -22.45 -2.01 5.96
CA GLY A 139 -22.12 -3.29 5.33
C GLY A 139 -21.27 -3.14 4.05
N LYS A 140 -20.49 -2.05 3.94
CA LYS A 140 -19.61 -1.80 2.80
C LYS A 140 -18.19 -2.19 3.12
N ASP A 141 -17.46 -2.61 2.09
CA ASP A 141 -16.05 -2.94 2.26
C ASP A 141 -15.22 -1.67 2.52
N LEU A 142 -14.13 -1.82 3.25
CA LEU A 142 -13.15 -0.78 3.54
C LEU A 142 -11.76 -1.21 3.03
N MET A 143 -11.07 -0.35 2.31
CA MET A 143 -9.62 -0.47 2.09
C MET A 143 -8.90 0.57 2.92
N ALA A 144 -8.10 0.14 3.90
CA ALA A 144 -7.41 1.00 4.86
C ALA A 144 -5.93 1.16 4.51
N LEU A 145 -5.51 2.36 4.10
CA LEU A 145 -4.10 2.67 3.82
C LEU A 145 -3.35 3.11 5.09
N SER A 146 -4.07 3.68 6.05
CA SER A 146 -3.55 4.06 7.37
C SER A 146 -3.76 2.94 8.39
N GLY A 147 -3.30 1.72 8.06
CA GLY A 147 -3.57 0.50 8.84
C GLY A 147 -3.14 0.55 10.33
N GLY A 148 -2.19 1.41 10.70
CA GLY A 148 -1.80 1.60 12.11
C GLY A 148 -2.94 2.08 12.99
N ALA A 149 -3.92 2.82 12.43
CA ALA A 149 -5.09 3.29 13.17
C ALA A 149 -6.13 2.19 13.45
N LEU A 150 -5.94 0.97 12.91
CA LEU A 150 -6.83 -0.17 13.15
C LEU A 150 -6.35 -1.09 14.28
N LEU A 151 -5.05 -1.06 14.66
CA LEU A 151 -4.46 -2.05 15.58
C LEU A 151 -5.07 -2.06 16.99
N GLU A 152 -5.77 -1.01 17.40
CA GLU A 152 -6.43 -0.91 18.72
C GLU A 152 -7.95 -0.91 18.61
N ARG A 153 -8.49 -1.39 17.48
CA ARG A 153 -9.89 -1.25 17.10
C ARG A 153 -10.52 -2.57 16.72
N ASP A 154 -10.43 -3.54 17.63
CA ASP A 154 -11.09 -4.83 17.53
C ASP A 154 -12.60 -4.67 17.26
N ASP A 155 -13.22 -3.64 17.83
CA ASP A 155 -14.63 -3.29 17.60
C ASP A 155 -14.98 -2.99 16.13
N LEU A 156 -14.02 -2.48 15.33
CA LEU A 156 -14.21 -2.25 13.89
C LEU A 156 -14.13 -3.56 13.10
N PHE A 157 -13.24 -4.49 13.48
CA PHE A 157 -13.16 -5.81 12.84
C PHE A 157 -14.41 -6.64 13.16
N ASP A 158 -14.84 -6.63 14.42
CA ASP A 158 -16.12 -7.20 14.85
C ASP A 158 -17.31 -6.62 14.06
N MET A 159 -17.33 -5.31 13.86
CA MET A 159 -18.37 -4.64 13.08
C MET A 159 -18.37 -5.09 11.62
N ALA A 160 -17.18 -5.24 11.02
CA ALA A 160 -17.05 -5.74 9.65
C ALA A 160 -17.64 -7.14 9.52
N GLU A 161 -17.30 -8.05 10.44
CA GLU A 161 -17.82 -9.42 10.45
C GLU A 161 -19.34 -9.45 10.62
N ARG A 162 -19.88 -8.75 11.63
CA ARG A 162 -21.32 -8.70 11.91
C ARG A 162 -22.15 -8.19 10.73
N ASN A 163 -21.60 -7.25 9.95
CA ASN A 163 -22.29 -6.63 8.82
C ASN A 163 -21.91 -7.25 7.46
N GLY A 164 -21.12 -8.33 7.43
CA GLY A 164 -20.68 -9.00 6.20
C GLY A 164 -19.78 -8.15 5.30
N ALA A 165 -19.10 -7.16 5.87
CA ALA A 165 -18.16 -6.29 5.19
C ALA A 165 -16.73 -6.85 5.26
N LYS A 166 -15.89 -6.50 4.27
CA LYS A 166 -14.47 -6.85 4.25
C LYS A 166 -13.59 -5.64 4.56
N VAL A 167 -12.53 -5.87 5.32
CA VAL A 167 -11.44 -4.91 5.51
C VAL A 167 -10.23 -5.38 4.71
N TYR A 168 -9.75 -4.54 3.80
CA TYR A 168 -8.54 -4.76 3.02
C TYR A 168 -7.45 -3.84 3.54
N VAL A 169 -6.29 -4.41 3.86
CA VAL A 169 -5.08 -3.64 4.22
C VAL A 169 -4.03 -3.90 3.15
N PRO A 170 -3.82 -2.96 2.20
CA PRO A 170 -2.77 -3.10 1.19
C PRO A 170 -1.36 -3.14 1.82
N SER A 171 -0.38 -3.67 1.08
CA SER A 171 1.01 -3.72 1.54
C SER A 171 1.64 -2.34 1.74
N GLY A 172 1.06 -1.28 1.18
CA GLY A 172 1.58 0.07 1.32
C GLY A 172 2.95 0.22 0.66
N ALA A 173 3.94 0.70 1.43
CA ALA A 173 5.30 0.94 0.94
C ALA A 173 6.26 -0.26 1.16
N ILE A 174 5.73 -1.46 1.40
CA ILE A 174 6.49 -2.71 1.49
C ILE A 174 5.93 -3.77 0.54
N ALA A 175 6.63 -4.90 0.46
CA ALA A 175 6.24 -6.09 -0.30
C ALA A 175 6.39 -7.35 0.56
N GLY A 176 5.85 -8.47 0.09
CA GLY A 176 6.07 -9.77 0.71
C GLY A 176 5.13 -10.15 1.83
N LEU A 177 4.03 -9.40 2.04
CA LEU A 177 3.02 -9.76 3.04
C LEU A 177 2.36 -11.11 2.74
N ASP A 178 2.31 -11.51 1.47
CA ASP A 178 1.92 -12.85 1.01
C ASP A 178 2.87 -13.94 1.52
N GLY A 179 4.19 -13.70 1.44
CA GLY A 179 5.22 -14.58 2.00
C GLY A 179 5.13 -14.67 3.52
N VAL A 180 4.90 -13.55 4.21
CA VAL A 180 4.71 -13.54 5.67
C VAL A 180 3.44 -14.28 6.08
N ALA A 181 2.32 -14.04 5.39
CA ALA A 181 1.07 -14.74 5.65
C ALA A 181 1.20 -16.25 5.42
N SER A 182 1.91 -16.65 4.37
CA SER A 182 2.20 -18.06 4.08
C SER A 182 3.08 -18.68 5.16
N ALA A 183 4.09 -17.96 5.66
CA ALA A 183 4.94 -18.41 6.74
C ALA A 183 4.16 -18.59 8.06
N CYS A 184 3.18 -17.72 8.33
CA CYS A 184 2.32 -17.81 9.51
C CYS A 184 1.29 -18.95 9.46
N ALA A 185 1.21 -19.70 8.36
CA ALA A 185 0.50 -20.97 8.32
C ALA A 185 1.25 -22.09 9.07
N GLY A 186 2.53 -21.87 9.38
CA GLY A 186 3.38 -22.72 10.21
C GLY A 186 3.87 -22.01 11.47
N GLU A 187 4.88 -22.60 12.12
CA GLU A 187 5.51 -22.00 13.31
C GLU A 187 6.49 -20.88 12.95
N ILE A 188 6.36 -19.74 13.65
CA ILE A 188 7.20 -18.54 13.49
C ILE A 188 7.94 -18.28 14.80
N ASP A 189 9.27 -18.17 14.70
CA ASP A 189 10.14 -17.79 15.81
C ASP A 189 10.17 -16.27 15.99
N SER A 190 10.30 -15.51 14.90
CA SER A 190 10.36 -14.06 14.96
C SER A 190 9.95 -13.35 13.66
N ILE A 191 9.42 -12.14 13.82
CA ILE A 191 9.22 -11.15 12.74
C ILE A 191 9.81 -9.81 13.21
N THR A 192 10.75 -9.28 12.43
CA THR A 192 11.40 -7.99 12.70
C THR A 192 11.33 -7.09 11.48
N MET A 193 10.81 -5.87 11.68
CA MET A 193 10.88 -4.78 10.71
C MET A 193 12.04 -3.86 11.07
N ILE A 194 12.94 -3.62 10.13
CA ILE A 194 14.00 -2.61 10.25
C ILE A 194 13.67 -1.46 9.31
N THR A 195 13.45 -0.27 9.85
CA THR A 195 13.19 0.94 9.08
C THR A 195 14.30 1.95 9.28
N ARG A 196 14.90 2.43 8.19
CA ARG A 196 15.88 3.52 8.23
C ARG A 196 15.33 4.75 7.53
N LYS A 197 15.48 5.91 8.17
CA LYS A 197 15.02 7.19 7.65
C LYS A 197 16.10 8.25 7.78
N PRO A 198 16.17 9.22 6.85
CA PRO A 198 16.92 10.44 7.10
C PRO A 198 16.44 11.07 8.42
N PRO A 199 17.31 11.62 9.28
CA PRO A 199 16.91 12.16 10.59
C PRO A 199 15.77 13.18 10.52
N GLY A 200 15.79 14.06 9.50
CA GLY A 200 14.72 15.02 9.24
C GLY A 200 13.32 14.40 9.01
N GLY A 201 13.26 13.13 8.58
CA GLY A 201 12.01 12.39 8.37
C GLY A 201 11.33 11.92 9.66
N LEU A 202 12.03 11.97 10.80
CA LEU A 202 11.52 11.60 12.13
C LEU A 202 11.09 12.82 12.96
N LYS A 203 11.46 14.05 12.55
CA LYS A 203 11.13 15.28 13.27
C LYS A 203 9.63 15.40 13.55
N GLY A 204 9.30 15.67 14.81
CA GLY A 204 7.93 15.85 15.30
C GLY A 204 7.19 14.56 15.65
N ALA A 205 7.83 13.38 15.58
CA ALA A 205 7.26 12.16 16.14
C ALA A 205 7.42 12.14 17.68
N PRO A 206 6.40 11.71 18.45
CA PRO A 206 6.49 11.59 19.90
C PRO A 206 7.69 10.76 20.40
N GLY A 207 8.05 9.68 19.69
CA GLY A 207 9.16 8.80 20.09
C GLY A 207 10.57 9.39 19.99
N VAL A 208 10.72 10.61 19.46
CA VAL A 208 11.99 11.33 19.38
C VAL A 208 11.89 12.71 20.04
N GLU A 209 10.85 12.94 20.84
CA GLU A 209 10.72 14.16 21.62
C GLU A 209 11.90 14.29 22.59
N GLY A 210 12.59 15.42 22.55
CA GLY A 210 13.81 15.65 23.33
C GLY A 210 15.11 15.13 22.69
N MET A 211 15.06 14.44 21.54
CA MET A 211 16.27 14.06 20.79
C MET A 211 16.69 15.16 19.81
N ASP A 212 17.99 15.49 19.80
CA ASP A 212 18.57 16.33 18.75
C ASP A 212 18.91 15.48 17.52
N LEU A 213 17.93 15.37 16.61
CA LEU A 213 18.09 14.61 15.37
C LEU A 213 19.10 15.22 14.40
N ASP A 214 19.43 16.51 14.53
CA ASP A 214 20.42 17.16 13.67
C ASP A 214 21.86 16.84 14.13
N ALA A 215 22.04 16.40 15.38
CA ALA A 215 23.31 15.92 15.92
C ALA A 215 23.63 14.45 15.59
N VAL A 216 22.70 13.72 14.95
CA VAL A 216 22.90 12.31 14.59
C VAL A 216 23.87 12.19 13.41
N THR A 217 25.11 11.75 13.68
CA THR A 217 26.17 11.59 12.68
C THR A 217 26.38 10.16 12.18
N GLU A 218 25.77 9.17 12.83
CA GLU A 218 25.83 7.76 12.45
C GLU A 218 24.45 7.08 12.61
N PRO A 219 24.18 5.95 11.94
CA PRO A 219 22.91 5.24 12.06
C PRO A 219 22.58 4.91 13.53
N THR A 220 21.55 5.55 14.06
CA THR A 220 21.18 5.47 15.48
C THR A 220 19.77 4.91 15.62
N VAL A 221 19.61 3.86 16.43
CA VAL A 221 18.29 3.34 16.78
C VAL A 221 17.60 4.36 17.69
N VAL A 222 16.49 4.92 17.22
CA VAL A 222 15.65 5.82 18.02
C VAL A 222 14.50 5.10 18.70
N TYR A 223 14.19 3.88 18.25
CA TYR A 223 13.20 3.01 18.87
C TYR A 223 13.46 1.55 18.51
N GLU A 224 13.32 0.68 19.49
CA GLU A 224 13.31 -0.77 19.35
C GLU A 224 12.24 -1.33 20.29
N GLY A 225 11.32 -2.12 19.73
CA GLY A 225 10.24 -2.71 20.52
C GLY A 225 9.09 -3.22 19.67
N PRO A 226 7.94 -3.52 20.28
CA PRO A 226 6.75 -3.99 19.57
C PRO A 226 6.20 -2.95 18.60
N VAL A 227 5.58 -3.41 17.51
CA VAL A 227 4.86 -2.55 16.55
C VAL A 227 3.72 -1.78 17.23
N GLN A 228 3.06 -2.38 18.21
CA GLN A 228 1.95 -1.76 18.95
C GLN A 228 2.33 -0.40 19.55
N GLU A 229 3.42 -0.35 20.29
CA GLU A 229 3.90 0.87 20.93
C GLU A 229 4.49 1.84 19.90
N ALA A 230 5.19 1.33 18.89
CA ALA A 230 5.69 2.15 17.78
C ALA A 230 4.56 2.93 17.09
N CYS A 231 3.36 2.38 17.01
CA CYS A 231 2.21 3.07 16.41
C CYS A 231 1.79 4.34 17.16
N ARG A 232 1.97 4.36 18.49
CA ARG A 232 1.71 5.54 19.32
C ARG A 232 2.85 6.55 19.23
N LEU A 233 4.09 6.06 19.22
CA LEU A 233 5.29 6.90 19.22
C LEU A 233 5.62 7.49 17.85
N PHE A 234 5.23 6.82 16.76
CA PHE A 234 5.58 7.20 15.39
C PHE A 234 4.39 7.09 14.41
N PRO A 235 3.22 7.71 14.69
CA PRO A 235 1.97 7.47 13.97
C PRO A 235 2.03 7.75 12.46
N ALA A 236 2.92 8.63 12.01
CA ALA A 236 3.10 8.92 10.58
C ALA A 236 4.03 7.94 9.84
N ASN A 237 4.71 7.02 10.55
CA ASN A 237 5.85 6.26 10.03
C ASN A 237 5.70 4.73 10.07
N VAL A 238 4.62 4.23 10.65
CA VAL A 238 4.45 2.81 11.05
C VAL A 238 3.33 2.06 10.33
N ASN A 239 2.64 2.68 9.36
CA ASN A 239 1.55 2.04 8.63
C ASN A 239 1.96 0.72 7.96
N VAL A 240 3.18 0.64 7.42
CA VAL A 240 3.71 -0.60 6.81
C VAL A 240 4.01 -1.66 7.85
N SER A 241 4.46 -1.27 9.03
CA SER A 241 4.71 -2.17 10.15
C SER A 241 3.40 -2.71 10.74
N ALA A 242 2.35 -1.89 10.76
CA ALA A 242 1.02 -2.32 11.11
C ALA A 242 0.49 -3.37 10.11
N ALA A 243 0.60 -3.10 8.80
CA ALA A 243 0.24 -4.07 7.76
C ALA A 243 1.02 -5.39 7.89
N LEU A 244 2.33 -5.32 8.15
CA LEU A 244 3.15 -6.49 8.44
C LEU A 244 2.65 -7.26 9.66
N SER A 245 2.37 -6.57 10.76
CA SER A 245 1.93 -7.23 11.99
C SER A 245 0.55 -7.89 11.87
N MET A 246 -0.35 -7.31 11.07
CA MET A 246 -1.67 -7.89 10.77
C MET A 246 -1.57 -9.12 9.85
N ALA A 247 -0.62 -9.11 8.90
CA ALA A 247 -0.33 -10.29 8.08
C ALA A 247 0.51 -11.35 8.81
N GLY A 248 1.11 -10.97 9.94
CA GLY A 248 2.06 -11.77 10.71
C GLY A 248 1.53 -12.23 12.06
N ILE A 249 2.43 -12.27 13.05
CA ILE A 249 2.17 -12.77 14.40
C ILE A 249 1.53 -11.74 15.36
N GLY A 250 0.93 -10.68 14.82
CA GLY A 250 0.29 -9.61 15.59
C GLY A 250 1.23 -8.49 16.05
N PRO A 251 0.67 -7.32 16.44
CA PRO A 251 1.45 -6.09 16.69
C PRO A 251 2.27 -6.10 17.99
N ASN A 252 1.92 -6.96 18.95
CA ASN A 252 2.68 -7.12 20.19
C ASN A 252 3.91 -8.03 20.05
N LYS A 253 3.88 -8.97 19.10
CA LYS A 253 4.96 -9.95 18.89
C LYS A 253 5.88 -9.60 17.71
N THR A 254 5.39 -8.77 16.79
CA THR A 254 6.22 -8.25 15.70
C THR A 254 7.09 -7.11 16.23
N ALA A 255 8.43 -7.26 16.11
CA ALA A 255 9.38 -6.24 16.52
C ALA A 255 9.62 -5.21 15.40
N ILE A 256 9.95 -3.98 15.79
CA ILE A 256 10.39 -2.94 14.87
C ILE A 256 11.58 -2.18 15.44
N LEU A 257 12.60 -1.99 14.60
CA LEU A 257 13.72 -1.09 14.82
C LEU A 257 13.56 0.13 13.90
N ILE A 258 13.56 1.33 14.47
CA ILE A 258 13.52 2.58 13.74
C ILE A 258 14.87 3.27 13.90
N TYR A 259 15.55 3.49 12.78
CA TYR A 259 16.82 4.20 12.73
C TYR A 259 16.64 5.63 12.21
N ALA A 260 17.24 6.58 12.92
CA ALA A 260 17.68 7.85 12.34
C ALA A 260 19.03 7.60 11.68
N ASP A 261 19.08 7.65 10.35
CA ASP A 261 20.25 7.25 9.57
C ASP A 261 20.64 8.38 8.62
N PRO A 262 21.74 9.11 8.88
CA PRO A 262 22.19 10.20 8.03
C PRO A 262 22.82 9.72 6.71
N THR A 263 23.07 8.42 6.56
CA THR A 263 23.66 7.82 5.35
C THR A 263 22.62 7.49 4.28
N VAL A 264 21.33 7.43 4.64
CA VAL A 264 20.24 7.20 3.69
C VAL A 264 19.60 8.51 3.26
N THR A 265 19.31 8.63 1.97
CA THR A 265 18.57 9.78 1.41
C THR A 265 17.07 9.49 1.26
N ARG A 266 16.65 8.24 1.51
CA ARG A 266 15.29 7.73 1.32
C ARG A 266 14.94 6.72 2.40
N ASN A 267 13.65 6.53 2.65
CA ASN A 267 13.19 5.51 3.59
C ASN A 267 13.51 4.12 3.03
N THR A 268 14.12 3.28 3.86
CA THR A 268 14.31 1.86 3.57
C THR A 268 13.57 1.02 4.59
N HIS A 269 13.03 -0.10 4.13
CA HIS A 269 12.38 -1.09 4.98
C HIS A 269 13.00 -2.45 4.70
N GLU A 270 13.29 -3.18 5.76
CA GLU A 270 13.75 -4.56 5.69
C GLU A 270 12.87 -5.40 6.61
N ILE A 271 12.33 -6.49 6.09
CA ILE A 271 11.51 -7.45 6.84
C ILE A 271 12.35 -8.70 6.98
N GLN A 272 12.53 -9.17 8.21
CA GLN A 272 13.17 -10.42 8.53
C GLN A 272 12.15 -11.32 9.23
N VAL A 273 11.96 -12.52 8.71
CA VAL A 273 11.09 -13.55 9.29
C VAL A 273 11.89 -14.84 9.42
N GLU A 274 11.84 -15.44 10.60
CA GLU A 274 12.43 -16.74 10.90
C GLU A 274 11.37 -17.65 11.51
N GLY A 275 11.35 -18.91 11.08
CA GLY A 275 10.43 -19.94 11.56
C GLY A 275 10.77 -21.30 10.95
N GLU A 276 9.88 -22.27 11.09
CA GLU A 276 10.14 -23.65 10.62
C GLU A 276 10.37 -23.74 9.10
N PHE A 277 9.80 -22.80 8.34
CA PHE A 277 9.98 -22.69 6.88
C PHE A 277 11.40 -22.24 6.49
N GLY A 278 12.20 -21.75 7.45
CA GLY A 278 13.52 -21.18 7.24
C GLY A 278 13.54 -19.66 7.48
N LYS A 279 14.24 -18.94 6.61
CA LYS A 279 14.45 -17.48 6.73
C LYS A 279 13.97 -16.75 5.48
N LEU A 280 13.13 -15.74 5.69
CA LEU A 280 12.68 -14.79 4.66
C LEU A 280 13.26 -13.42 4.97
N THR A 281 13.88 -12.79 3.98
CA THR A 281 14.38 -11.42 4.09
C THR A 281 13.95 -10.62 2.87
N ILE A 282 13.33 -9.47 3.12
CA ILE A 282 12.78 -8.61 2.07
C ILE A 282 13.26 -7.20 2.32
N LYS A 283 13.94 -6.60 1.33
CA LYS A 283 14.46 -5.23 1.42
C LYS A 283 13.84 -4.35 0.36
N ILE A 284 13.32 -3.20 0.77
CA ILE A 284 12.66 -2.21 -0.09
C ILE A 284 13.35 -0.86 0.10
N GLU A 285 13.78 -0.27 -1.01
CA GLU A 285 14.30 1.09 -1.07
C GLU A 285 13.28 1.98 -1.80
N ASN A 286 12.49 2.73 -1.04
CA ASN A 286 11.35 3.44 -1.61
C ASN A 286 11.77 4.70 -2.37
N VAL A 287 11.13 4.92 -3.52
CA VAL A 287 11.16 6.23 -4.19
C VAL A 287 10.03 7.09 -3.60
N PRO A 288 10.36 8.25 -3.01
CA PRO A 288 9.34 9.18 -2.53
C PRO A 288 8.43 9.69 -3.64
N SER A 289 7.18 9.99 -3.31
CA SER A 289 6.28 10.72 -4.21
C SER A 289 6.74 12.17 -4.35
N PRO A 290 6.75 12.76 -5.56
CA PRO A 290 7.15 14.15 -5.78
C PRO A 290 6.33 15.15 -4.95
N GLU A 291 5.04 14.86 -4.74
CA GLU A 291 4.08 15.74 -4.06
C GLU A 291 4.13 15.60 -2.54
N ASN A 292 4.64 14.47 -2.02
CA ASN A 292 4.82 14.24 -0.59
C ASN A 292 5.98 13.26 -0.33
N PRO A 293 7.18 13.77 0.00
CA PRO A 293 8.36 12.95 0.23
C PRO A 293 8.22 11.92 1.38
N ARG A 294 7.25 12.11 2.28
CA ARG A 294 6.97 11.16 3.37
C ARG A 294 6.23 9.91 2.89
N THR A 295 5.61 9.95 1.71
CA THR A 295 4.84 8.83 1.15
C THR A 295 5.62 8.19 0.01
N GLY A 296 5.86 6.88 0.09
CA GLY A 296 6.44 6.12 -1.02
C GLY A 296 5.43 5.96 -2.15
N LYS A 297 5.89 6.09 -3.40
CA LYS A 297 5.06 5.86 -4.60
C LYS A 297 4.35 4.49 -4.58
N LEU A 298 5.02 3.49 -3.99
CA LEU A 298 4.50 2.13 -3.87
C LEU A 298 3.18 2.06 -3.09
N SER A 299 2.91 2.99 -2.17
CA SER A 299 1.67 3.00 -1.38
C SER A 299 0.43 3.15 -2.27
N ALA A 300 0.44 4.13 -3.19
CA ALA A 300 -0.65 4.31 -4.14
C ALA A 300 -0.74 3.12 -5.12
N LEU A 301 0.40 2.60 -5.57
CA LEU A 301 0.44 1.42 -6.45
C LEU A 301 -0.13 0.17 -5.77
N SER A 302 0.11 -0.02 -4.47
CA SER A 302 -0.44 -1.12 -3.68
C SER A 302 -1.96 -1.04 -3.57
N ALA A 303 -2.52 0.17 -3.44
CA ALA A 303 -3.98 0.38 -3.44
C ALA A 303 -4.58 -0.01 -4.80
N LEU A 304 -3.98 0.45 -5.90
CA LEU A 304 -4.40 0.11 -7.26
C LEU A 304 -4.29 -1.40 -7.53
N ALA A 305 -3.20 -2.03 -7.10
CA ALA A 305 -3.03 -3.47 -7.21
C ALA A 305 -4.09 -4.24 -6.40
N THR A 306 -4.40 -3.77 -5.19
CA THR A 306 -5.46 -4.36 -4.36
C THR A 306 -6.83 -4.21 -5.01
N LEU A 307 -7.15 -3.05 -5.59
CA LEU A 307 -8.41 -2.86 -6.34
C LEU A 307 -8.51 -3.80 -7.55
N ARG A 308 -7.43 -3.94 -8.33
CA ARG A 308 -7.38 -4.92 -9.44
C ARG A 308 -7.58 -6.34 -8.96
N ARG A 309 -6.97 -6.70 -7.82
CA ARG A 309 -7.14 -8.01 -7.20
C ARG A 309 -8.60 -8.26 -6.80
N ILE A 310 -9.26 -7.26 -6.20
CA ILE A 310 -10.68 -7.36 -5.78
C ILE A 310 -11.61 -7.60 -6.97
N THR A 311 -11.32 -7.01 -8.14
CA THR A 311 -12.19 -7.12 -9.33
C THR A 311 -11.77 -8.21 -10.32
N SER A 312 -10.60 -8.81 -10.13
CA SER A 312 -10.06 -9.83 -11.03
C SER A 312 -10.61 -11.23 -10.74
N HIS A 313 -10.86 -11.98 -11.82
CA HIS A 313 -11.17 -13.42 -11.76
C HIS A 313 -9.91 -14.28 -11.57
N ILE A 314 -8.73 -13.68 -11.81
CA ILE A 314 -7.43 -14.33 -11.66
C ILE A 314 -6.75 -13.72 -10.44
N GLN A 315 -6.38 -14.57 -9.48
CA GLN A 315 -5.65 -14.20 -8.28
C GLN A 315 -4.22 -14.75 -8.41
N ILE A 316 -3.23 -13.94 -8.11
CA ILE A 316 -1.80 -14.31 -8.13
C ILE A 316 -1.24 -13.97 -6.74
N GLY A 317 -0.53 -14.92 -6.13
CA GLY A 317 -0.09 -14.84 -4.73
C GLY A 317 -1.17 -15.34 -3.76
N THR A 318 -0.92 -15.15 -2.46
CA THR A 318 -1.78 -15.59 -1.36
C THR A 318 -2.73 -14.47 -0.92
#